data_AF-A0A537MQE8-F1
#
_entry.id   AF-A0A537MQE8-F1
#
_cell.length_a   1.000
_cell.length_b   1.000
_cell.length_c   1.000
_cell.angle_alpha   90.00
_cell.angle_beta   90.00
_cell.angle_gamma   90.00
#
_symmetry.space_group_name_H-M   'P 1'
#
loop_
_entity.id
_entity.type
_entity.pdbx_description
1 polymer ?
#
loop_
_entity_poly.entity_id
_entity_poly.type
_entity_poly.pdbx_seq_one_letter_code
_entity_poly.pdbx_strand_id
1 'polypeptide(L)'
;MLSFLHPNRQWMSSSRNRTLLLPPPHNIQIQQERAMLKASLARSLSRLLLGASVTALALSQSVRAEDGRDRDDAKNPIEQIKTASPIKHVIVIVGENRSFDHLFATYVPKSRSERVLNLLSEDIIKADGSPDENFAKAHQFQITSAPNGGKFFVSAGSANKTLYTTLPAPDIGGVPTNAPFAAVLGVPGGDPGLAAADQFLFGTGGTGLAATLGPDTRITNVNTLPPGPFQMTGATMPYDAYTADTIHQFFQMYQQMDCAIDKEHATRRNPTGCLHDLQSAITTTYSTPLGGTPHDTGQTMAFFIMQKGDVPFLKFLADNYTMSDNYHQPVMGGTWPDSMPLGFADQIFFGDGQGNAVTPPASSIYNPDPQPNTLNLYTSRKQWFNCSDPTAPGVKPILDYLAKLPYTVQTKCDAGHYYPAVNINPAWTPQGTPTGAGSVPTVTMTSIGDLLSAKNIPWKYYGGGYNASGVTTNPFNGSYCNICNPFEYQLNYPAMRADHMRDVTDLFTDLKNGTLPAVSYVKPDGLLDGHPASSKFDLFEAFTKNIIELAQSNKEQWESTAIFVTVDEGGGVTSATSITSTLRS
;
A
#
# COMPACT_ATOMS: atom_id res chain seq x y z
N MET A 1 42.75 -9.46 3.52
CA MET A 1 44.05 -9.33 4.22
C MET A 1 43.89 -8.29 5.31
N LEU A 2 44.45 -8.59 6.50
CA LEU A 2 44.37 -7.88 7.79
C LEU A 2 43.11 -8.14 8.64
N SER A 3 43.24 -9.22 9.42
CA SER A 3 42.51 -9.64 10.60
C SER A 3 42.84 -8.78 11.83
N PHE A 4 41.93 -8.68 12.80
CA PHE A 4 42.22 -8.96 14.21
C PHE A 4 40.94 -9.44 14.94
N LEU A 5 41.08 -10.52 15.69
CA LEU A 5 40.06 -11.26 16.42
C LEU A 5 40.31 -11.12 17.95
N HIS A 6 39.22 -10.89 18.70
CA HIS A 6 38.84 -11.57 19.97
C HIS A 6 39.58 -11.23 21.30
N PRO A 7 39.07 -11.64 22.49
CA PRO A 7 38.00 -10.97 23.25
C PRO A 7 38.36 -10.85 24.75
N ASN A 8 37.48 -10.33 25.62
CA ASN A 8 37.47 -10.78 27.03
C ASN A 8 36.14 -10.48 27.73
N ARG A 9 35.58 -11.54 28.33
CA ARG A 9 34.54 -11.51 29.38
C ARG A 9 35.23 -11.63 30.74
N GLN A 10 34.78 -10.87 31.73
CA GLN A 10 34.59 -11.39 33.09
C GLN A 10 33.61 -10.51 33.88
N TRP A 11 32.91 -11.16 34.80
CA TRP A 11 31.73 -10.71 35.56
C TRP A 11 32.10 -10.22 36.97
N MET A 12 31.13 -9.50 37.56
CA MET A 12 30.77 -9.32 38.99
C MET A 12 31.16 -8.03 39.76
N SER A 13 30.07 -7.35 40.19
CA SER A 13 29.81 -6.77 41.52
C SER A 13 30.47 -5.45 41.94
N SER A 14 29.69 -4.36 42.03
CA SER A 14 29.17 -3.90 43.34
C SER A 14 28.11 -2.78 43.20
N SER A 15 27.16 -2.82 44.12
CA SER A 15 26.07 -1.88 44.37
C SER A 15 26.53 -0.47 44.77
N ARG A 16 25.77 0.57 44.38
CA ARG A 16 25.48 1.74 45.24
C ARG A 16 24.29 2.55 44.73
N ASN A 17 23.30 2.71 45.60
CA ASN A 17 22.16 3.62 45.53
C ASN A 17 22.58 5.07 45.25
N ARG A 18 21.86 5.76 44.35
CA ARG A 18 21.61 7.21 44.45
C ARG A 18 20.17 7.52 44.05
N THR A 19 19.38 7.77 45.07
CA THR A 19 18.13 8.54 45.04
C THR A 19 18.46 9.99 44.65
N LEU A 20 17.71 10.58 43.72
CA LEU A 20 17.73 12.03 43.51
C LEU A 20 16.30 12.53 43.35
N LEU A 21 16.03 13.52 44.19
CA LEU A 21 14.74 14.11 44.56
C LEU A 21 14.21 15.07 43.49
N LEU A 22 12.90 15.04 43.28
CA LEU A 22 12.11 16.11 42.67
C LEU A 22 11.84 17.22 43.69
N PRO A 23 11.76 18.51 43.28
CA PRO A 23 11.08 19.54 44.07
C PRO A 23 9.63 19.80 43.60
N PRO A 24 8.74 20.28 44.49
CA PRO A 24 7.29 20.37 44.31
C PRO A 24 6.81 21.76 43.82
N PRO A 25 5.49 21.95 43.53
CA PRO A 25 4.95 23.16 42.91
C PRO A 25 4.49 24.20 43.94
N HIS A 26 4.46 25.48 43.54
CA HIS A 26 3.79 26.55 44.28
C HIS A 26 2.61 27.11 43.49
N ASN A 27 1.51 27.26 44.22
CA ASN A 27 0.26 27.90 43.83
C ASN A 27 -0.07 28.96 44.91
N ILE A 28 -0.98 29.90 44.58
CA ILE A 28 -1.90 30.66 45.47
C ILE A 28 -1.84 32.23 45.37
N GLN A 29 -2.93 32.80 44.80
CA GLN A 29 -3.74 34.00 45.19
C GLN A 29 -3.16 35.42 44.95
N ILE A 30 -3.88 36.51 44.59
CA ILE A 30 -5.23 37.03 44.93
C ILE A 30 -5.80 37.98 43.83
N GLN A 31 -7.12 37.89 43.66
CA GLN A 31 -8.21 38.83 43.26
C GLN A 31 -8.02 40.24 42.66
N GLN A 32 -8.95 40.51 41.71
CA GLN A 32 -9.86 41.67 41.53
C GLN A 32 -9.29 43.09 41.36
N GLU A 33 -9.59 43.75 40.23
CA GLU A 33 -10.60 44.83 40.14
C GLU A 33 -10.76 45.43 38.71
N ARG A 34 -12.04 45.49 38.26
CA ARG A 34 -12.78 46.54 37.50
C ARG A 34 -12.02 47.47 36.53
N ALA A 35 -12.33 47.49 35.22
CA ALA A 35 -13.52 48.03 34.52
C ALA A 35 -13.31 49.44 33.88
N MET A 36 -13.44 49.48 32.54
CA MET A 36 -13.97 50.53 31.65
C MET A 36 -13.69 52.03 31.91
N LEU A 37 -13.20 52.76 30.89
CA LEU A 37 -13.96 53.85 30.21
C LEU A 37 -13.23 54.47 28.99
N LYS A 38 -13.90 54.39 27.82
CA LYS A 38 -14.20 55.44 26.80
C LYS A 38 -13.11 56.31 26.11
N ALA A 39 -12.92 56.01 24.82
CA ALA A 39 -13.27 56.81 23.61
C ALA A 39 -12.86 58.29 23.43
N SER A 40 -12.29 58.62 22.25
CA SER A 40 -12.57 59.80 21.39
C SER A 40 -11.54 59.86 20.23
N LEU A 41 -11.92 59.61 18.96
CA LEU A 41 -12.11 60.59 17.85
C LEU A 41 -10.91 61.53 17.55
N ALA A 42 -10.57 61.96 16.33
CA ALA A 42 -10.89 61.68 14.92
C ALA A 42 -10.11 62.73 14.06
N ARG A 43 -10.07 62.53 12.72
CA ARG A 43 -9.83 63.52 11.62
C ARG A 43 -8.36 63.89 11.31
N SER A 44 -7.90 64.06 10.05
CA SER A 44 -8.60 64.22 8.76
C SER A 44 -7.66 64.34 7.54
N LEU A 45 -8.19 63.92 6.37
CA LEU A 45 -8.18 64.53 5.00
C LEU A 45 -6.83 64.73 4.26
N SER A 46 -6.67 64.70 2.94
CA SER A 46 -7.41 64.27 1.72
C SER A 46 -6.58 64.79 0.52
N ARG A 47 -6.65 64.13 -0.66
CA ARG A 47 -6.71 64.82 -1.97
C ARG A 47 -7.08 63.84 -3.10
N LEU A 48 -8.20 64.14 -3.74
CA LEU A 48 -8.67 63.66 -5.05
C LEU A 48 -8.11 64.57 -6.16
N LEU A 49 -8.04 64.07 -7.40
CA LEU A 49 -8.53 64.78 -8.59
C LEU A 49 -8.65 63.82 -9.81
N LEU A 50 -9.82 63.87 -10.46
CA LEU A 50 -10.10 63.33 -11.80
C LEU A 50 -9.61 64.30 -12.88
N GLY A 51 -9.25 63.77 -14.05
CA GLY A 51 -9.12 64.51 -15.32
C GLY A 51 -9.44 63.59 -16.51
N ALA A 52 -10.30 64.06 -17.41
CA ALA A 52 -10.80 63.35 -18.58
C ALA A 52 -10.16 63.82 -19.91
N SER A 53 -10.22 62.95 -20.92
CA SER A 53 -10.41 63.23 -22.36
C SER A 53 -9.23 63.37 -23.34
N VAL A 54 -9.21 62.39 -24.29
CA VAL A 54 -9.22 62.51 -25.77
C VAL A 54 -7.90 62.55 -26.58
N THR A 55 -7.95 61.72 -27.64
CA THR A 55 -7.23 61.67 -28.94
C THR A 55 -6.00 60.77 -29.14
N ALA A 56 -6.19 59.88 -30.12
CA ALA A 56 -5.27 58.92 -30.69
C ALA A 56 -4.20 59.58 -31.58
N LEU A 57 -3.00 59.00 -31.61
CA LEU A 57 -2.18 58.94 -32.80
C LEU A 57 -1.42 57.61 -32.84
N ALA A 58 -1.78 56.81 -33.83
CA ALA A 58 -1.03 55.63 -34.23
C ALA A 58 0.30 56.06 -34.86
N LEU A 59 1.41 55.57 -34.31
CA LEU A 59 2.69 55.50 -35.02
C LEU A 59 3.26 54.10 -34.80
N SER A 60 3.12 53.30 -35.84
CA SER A 60 3.83 52.04 -36.05
C SER A 60 5.33 52.29 -36.16
N GLN A 61 6.12 51.78 -35.23
CA GLN A 61 7.54 51.50 -35.46
C GLN A 61 7.91 50.14 -34.86
N SER A 62 8.10 49.18 -35.77
CA SER A 62 9.10 48.12 -35.77
C SER A 62 9.62 47.60 -34.41
N VAL A 63 9.20 46.36 -34.14
CA VAL A 63 9.87 45.37 -33.29
C VAL A 63 11.40 45.48 -33.38
N ARG A 64 12.03 45.83 -32.27
CA ARG A 64 13.34 45.28 -31.90
C ARG A 64 13.12 44.39 -30.70
N ALA A 65 13.48 43.13 -30.86
CA ALA A 65 13.62 42.19 -29.77
C ALA A 65 14.76 42.67 -28.88
N GLU A 66 14.42 43.29 -27.77
CA GLU A 66 15.31 43.37 -26.62
C GLU A 66 14.96 42.23 -25.68
N ASP A 67 15.99 41.45 -25.41
CA ASP A 67 16.04 40.25 -24.59
C ASP A 67 15.69 40.64 -23.14
N GLY A 68 14.39 40.71 -22.85
CA GLY A 68 13.85 41.03 -21.53
C GLY A 68 14.01 39.87 -20.55
N ARG A 69 15.26 39.56 -20.18
CA ARG A 69 15.57 38.89 -18.91
C ARG A 69 15.42 39.91 -17.78
N ASP A 70 14.19 40.19 -17.43
CA ASP A 70 13.80 40.77 -16.14
C ASP A 70 12.26 40.69 -16.06
N ARG A 71 11.77 39.45 -15.97
CA ARG A 71 10.49 39.20 -15.33
C ARG A 71 10.80 38.79 -13.91
N ASP A 72 10.43 39.67 -12.98
CA ASP A 72 10.43 39.51 -11.54
C ASP A 72 10.68 38.08 -11.03
N ASP A 73 11.83 37.98 -10.37
CA ASP A 73 12.32 36.94 -9.47
C ASP A 73 11.35 36.65 -8.31
N ALA A 74 10.11 36.26 -8.61
CA ALA A 74 9.35 35.42 -7.71
C ALA A 74 10.01 34.04 -7.73
N LYS A 75 11.19 33.93 -7.12
CA LYS A 75 11.95 32.68 -6.97
C LYS A 75 10.98 31.59 -6.57
N ASN A 76 10.84 30.57 -7.42
CA ASN A 76 9.98 29.42 -7.21
C ASN A 76 10.03 29.04 -5.72
N PRO A 77 8.91 29.08 -4.98
CA PRO A 77 8.92 28.83 -3.53
C PRO A 77 9.60 27.52 -3.14
N ILE A 78 9.58 26.52 -4.04
CA ILE A 78 10.25 25.24 -3.85
C ILE A 78 11.77 25.38 -3.79
N GLU A 79 12.36 26.24 -4.63
CA GLU A 79 13.82 26.49 -4.65
C GLU A 79 14.32 27.08 -3.32
N GLN A 80 13.43 27.77 -2.59
CA GLN A 80 13.74 28.35 -1.30
C GLN A 80 13.70 27.33 -0.14
N ILE A 81 13.10 26.15 -0.36
CA ILE A 81 13.03 25.09 0.65
C ILE A 81 14.44 24.54 0.86
N LYS A 82 14.93 24.62 2.10
CA LYS A 82 16.22 24.05 2.49
C LYS A 82 16.10 22.54 2.64
N THR A 83 16.94 21.81 1.91
CA THR A 83 16.96 20.35 1.85
C THR A 83 18.36 19.84 2.22
N ALA A 84 18.45 18.65 2.82
CA ALA A 84 19.73 18.06 3.22
C ALA A 84 20.53 17.54 2.01
N SER A 85 19.83 17.23 0.91
CA SER A 85 20.37 16.84 -0.39
C SER A 85 19.89 17.82 -1.47
N PRO A 86 20.39 17.70 -2.72
CA PRO A 86 19.86 18.45 -3.85
C PRO A 86 18.39 18.15 -4.20
N ILE A 87 17.79 17.10 -3.60
CA ILE A 87 16.40 16.72 -3.87
C ILE A 87 15.45 17.78 -3.31
N LYS A 88 14.58 18.30 -4.18
CA LYS A 88 13.49 19.26 -3.90
C LYS A 88 12.11 18.62 -3.97
N HIS A 89 11.97 17.55 -4.76
CA HIS A 89 10.70 16.88 -5.00
C HIS A 89 10.79 15.40 -4.67
N VAL A 90 9.75 14.88 -4.03
CA VAL A 90 9.55 13.44 -3.83
C VAL A 90 8.22 13.03 -4.47
N ILE A 91 8.25 12.01 -5.32
CA ILE A 91 7.07 11.36 -5.88
C ILE A 91 6.99 9.95 -5.32
N VAL A 92 5.87 9.58 -4.71
CA VAL A 92 5.59 8.22 -4.23
C VAL A 92 4.45 7.65 -5.05
N ILE A 93 4.76 6.69 -5.92
CA ILE A 93 3.81 5.97 -6.78
C ILE A 93 3.45 4.65 -6.09
N VAL A 94 2.16 4.43 -5.83
CA VAL A 94 1.65 3.26 -5.09
C VAL A 94 0.70 2.44 -5.96
N GLY A 95 1.12 1.26 -6.40
CA GLY A 95 0.26 0.24 -7.04
C GLY A 95 -0.51 -0.62 -6.03
N GLU A 96 -1.08 -1.74 -6.47
CA GLU A 96 -1.82 -2.71 -5.64
C GLU A 96 -1.27 -4.14 -5.71
N ASN A 97 -1.38 -4.84 -4.57
CA ASN A 97 -1.45 -6.30 -4.43
C ASN A 97 -0.36 -7.13 -5.13
N ARG A 98 0.91 -6.97 -4.75
CA ARG A 98 1.99 -7.85 -5.23
C ARG A 98 3.11 -8.03 -4.20
N SER A 99 3.41 -9.28 -3.86
CA SER A 99 4.62 -9.60 -3.12
C SER A 99 5.88 -9.41 -3.96
N PHE A 100 7.03 -9.26 -3.30
CA PHE A 100 8.31 -9.08 -3.98
C PHE A 100 8.61 -10.23 -4.96
N ASP A 101 8.51 -11.49 -4.53
CA ASP A 101 8.84 -12.62 -5.41
C ASP A 101 7.78 -12.90 -6.45
N HIS A 102 6.53 -12.49 -6.24
CA HIS A 102 5.56 -12.59 -7.33
C HIS A 102 6.06 -11.86 -8.58
N LEU A 103 6.74 -10.73 -8.41
CA LEU A 103 7.33 -9.94 -9.49
C LEU A 103 8.79 -10.33 -9.79
N PHE A 104 9.63 -10.41 -8.76
CA PHE A 104 11.10 -10.49 -8.86
C PHE A 104 11.68 -11.89 -8.59
N ALA A 105 10.86 -12.96 -8.57
CA ALA A 105 11.28 -14.33 -8.26
C ALA A 105 12.58 -14.79 -8.96
N THR A 106 12.75 -14.39 -10.23
CA THR A 106 13.89 -14.78 -11.07
C THR A 106 14.80 -13.60 -11.45
N TYR A 107 14.68 -12.47 -10.76
CA TYR A 107 15.56 -11.33 -10.98
C TYR A 107 17.02 -11.68 -10.66
N VAL A 108 17.94 -11.22 -11.51
CA VAL A 108 19.39 -11.33 -11.29
C VAL A 108 19.99 -9.94 -11.44
N PRO A 109 20.66 -9.40 -10.40
CA PRO A 109 21.31 -8.10 -10.48
C PRO A 109 22.35 -8.03 -11.60
N LYS A 110 22.48 -6.87 -12.24
CA LYS A 110 23.50 -6.64 -13.28
C LYS A 110 24.91 -6.70 -12.70
N SER A 111 25.13 -6.15 -11.51
CA SER A 111 26.43 -6.17 -10.86
C SER A 111 26.60 -7.41 -9.99
N ARG A 112 27.78 -8.05 -10.08
CA ARG A 112 28.15 -9.18 -9.20
C ARG A 112 28.33 -8.78 -7.73
N SER A 113 28.45 -7.48 -7.44
CA SER A 113 28.54 -6.97 -6.06
C SER A 113 27.17 -6.77 -5.40
N GLU A 114 26.10 -6.74 -6.19
CA GLU A 114 24.73 -6.60 -5.71
C GLU A 114 24.15 -7.97 -5.35
N ARG A 115 23.18 -7.98 -4.45
CA ARG A 115 22.51 -9.20 -3.98
C ARG A 115 21.04 -8.95 -3.82
N VAL A 116 20.24 -9.88 -4.29
CA VAL A 116 18.81 -9.96 -4.07
C VAL A 116 18.51 -11.26 -3.32
N LEU A 117 17.53 -11.22 -2.41
CA LEU A 117 16.94 -12.41 -1.83
C LEU A 117 15.60 -12.68 -2.52
N ASN A 118 15.58 -13.61 -3.45
CA ASN A 118 14.40 -14.10 -4.16
C ASN A 118 14.41 -15.63 -4.31
N LEU A 119 13.31 -16.19 -4.84
CA LEU A 119 13.16 -17.63 -5.05
C LEU A 119 14.33 -18.27 -5.82
N LEU A 120 14.86 -17.58 -6.83
CA LEU A 120 16.01 -18.04 -7.62
C LEU A 120 17.31 -18.05 -6.80
N SER A 121 17.60 -16.97 -6.07
CA SER A 121 18.84 -16.84 -5.28
C SER A 121 18.91 -17.79 -4.09
N GLU A 122 17.75 -18.30 -3.65
CA GLU A 122 17.61 -19.25 -2.55
C GLU A 122 17.57 -20.72 -3.02
N ASP A 123 17.78 -20.94 -4.32
CA ASP A 123 17.73 -22.23 -5.03
C ASP A 123 16.38 -22.95 -4.82
N ILE A 124 15.28 -22.21 -4.67
CA ILE A 124 13.92 -22.77 -4.59
C ILE A 124 13.43 -23.09 -6.00
N ILE A 125 13.72 -22.20 -6.96
CA ILE A 125 13.41 -22.37 -8.38
C ILE A 125 14.65 -22.13 -9.23
N LYS A 126 14.66 -22.68 -10.44
CA LYS A 126 15.65 -22.39 -11.48
C LYS A 126 15.27 -21.15 -12.26
N ALA A 127 16.20 -20.65 -13.07
CA ALA A 127 15.97 -19.49 -13.94
C ALA A 127 14.81 -19.70 -14.94
N ASP A 128 14.48 -20.94 -15.28
CA ASP A 128 13.35 -21.29 -16.14
C ASP A 128 12.00 -21.41 -15.39
N GLY A 129 12.01 -21.25 -14.05
CA GLY A 129 10.86 -21.36 -13.16
C GLY A 129 10.57 -22.76 -12.64
N SER A 130 11.31 -23.79 -13.06
CA SER A 130 11.13 -25.15 -12.54
C SER A 130 11.69 -25.31 -11.12
N PRO A 131 11.19 -26.26 -10.31
CA PRO A 131 11.74 -26.55 -8.98
C PRO A 131 13.25 -26.82 -8.98
N ASP A 132 13.93 -26.33 -7.95
CA ASP A 132 15.36 -26.58 -7.73
C ASP A 132 15.63 -27.26 -6.36
N GLU A 133 16.90 -27.43 -5.98
CA GLU A 133 17.32 -28.24 -4.84
C GLU A 133 16.66 -27.88 -3.50
N ASN A 134 16.32 -26.62 -3.27
CA ASN A 134 15.69 -26.13 -2.04
C ASN A 134 14.17 -25.94 -2.17
N PHE A 135 13.52 -26.47 -3.22
CA PHE A 135 12.07 -26.32 -3.43
C PHE A 135 11.23 -26.71 -2.20
N ALA A 136 11.69 -27.72 -1.44
CA ALA A 136 11.03 -28.19 -0.24
C ALA A 136 10.88 -27.13 0.88
N LYS A 137 11.68 -26.06 0.86
CA LYS A 137 11.51 -24.94 1.80
C LYS A 137 10.20 -24.19 1.57
N ALA A 138 9.71 -24.18 0.34
CA ALA A 138 8.51 -23.45 -0.07
C ALA A 138 7.27 -24.35 -0.12
N HIS A 139 7.34 -25.55 0.47
CA HIS A 139 6.22 -26.48 0.48
C HIS A 139 4.98 -25.88 1.16
N GLN A 140 3.82 -26.16 0.60
CA GLN A 140 2.53 -25.80 1.17
C GLN A 140 1.84 -27.03 1.75
N PHE A 141 1.07 -26.83 2.82
CA PHE A 141 0.43 -27.90 3.56
C PHE A 141 -1.07 -27.67 3.70
N GLN A 142 -1.82 -28.76 3.63
CA GLN A 142 -3.20 -28.84 4.05
C GLN A 142 -3.28 -28.87 5.58
N ILE A 143 -4.32 -28.27 6.15
CA ILE A 143 -4.67 -28.46 7.56
C ILE A 143 -5.65 -29.63 7.66
N THR A 144 -5.23 -30.72 8.31
CA THR A 144 -6.05 -31.93 8.47
C THR A 144 -6.98 -31.88 9.68
N SER A 145 -6.65 -31.06 10.67
CA SER A 145 -7.47 -30.81 11.86
C SER A 145 -7.16 -29.44 12.43
N ALA A 146 -8.20 -28.65 12.75
CA ALA A 146 -8.02 -27.33 13.32
C ALA A 146 -7.28 -27.42 14.67
N PRO A 147 -6.16 -26.69 14.88
CA PRO A 147 -5.30 -26.85 16.06
C PRO A 147 -5.93 -26.31 17.35
N ASN A 148 -7.02 -25.54 17.25
CA ASN A 148 -7.61 -24.81 18.38
C ASN A 148 -9.11 -25.09 18.58
N GLY A 149 -9.57 -26.30 18.29
CA GLY A 149 -10.92 -26.76 18.68
C GLY A 149 -12.09 -25.90 18.14
N GLY A 150 -11.96 -25.37 16.93
CA GLY A 150 -12.97 -24.48 16.32
C GLY A 150 -12.85 -23.00 16.71
N LYS A 151 -11.70 -22.59 17.27
CA LYS A 151 -11.34 -21.19 17.48
C LYS A 151 -10.31 -20.72 16.47
N PHE A 152 -10.19 -19.40 16.32
CA PHE A 152 -9.12 -18.80 15.51
C PHE A 152 -7.73 -19.29 15.96
N PHE A 153 -6.81 -19.42 15.01
CA PHE A 153 -5.43 -19.84 15.24
C PHE A 153 -4.49 -19.00 14.36
N VAL A 154 -3.21 -18.95 14.70
CA VAL A 154 -2.16 -18.26 13.91
C VAL A 154 -1.05 -19.21 13.45
N SER A 155 -1.07 -20.45 13.94
CA SER A 155 -0.16 -21.51 13.55
C SER A 155 -0.79 -22.89 13.73
N ALA A 156 -0.23 -23.89 13.06
CA ALA A 156 -0.56 -25.30 13.24
C ALA A 156 0.71 -26.14 13.38
N GLY A 157 0.68 -27.16 14.24
CA GLY A 157 1.80 -28.11 14.34
C GLY A 157 1.84 -29.05 13.14
N SER A 158 3.01 -29.62 12.85
CA SER A 158 3.23 -30.61 11.78
C SER A 158 2.30 -31.81 11.86
N ALA A 159 1.90 -32.23 13.07
CA ALA A 159 0.91 -33.29 13.28
C ALA A 159 -0.51 -32.95 12.78
N ASN A 160 -0.82 -31.67 12.61
CA ASN A 160 -2.09 -31.16 12.07
C ASN A 160 -2.01 -30.80 10.58
N LYS A 161 -0.87 -31.08 9.95
CA LYS A 161 -0.58 -30.73 8.56
C LYS A 161 -0.29 -31.95 7.70
N THR A 162 -0.65 -31.88 6.43
CA THR A 162 -0.22 -32.85 5.41
C THR A 162 0.26 -32.09 4.18
N LEU A 163 1.43 -32.47 3.66
CA LEU A 163 1.97 -31.89 2.44
C LEU A 163 0.97 -32.07 1.29
N TYR A 164 0.73 -31.02 0.51
CA TYR A 164 -0.05 -31.16 -0.72
C TYR A 164 0.67 -32.16 -1.65
N THR A 165 -0.06 -33.13 -2.22
CA THR A 165 0.47 -33.93 -3.34
C THR A 165 0.45 -33.13 -4.64
N THR A 166 -0.55 -32.25 -4.75
CA THR A 166 -0.79 -31.33 -5.85
C THR A 166 -1.42 -30.10 -5.25
N LEU A 167 -0.97 -28.91 -5.64
CA LEU A 167 -1.62 -27.68 -5.17
C LEU A 167 -3.07 -27.61 -5.66
N PRO A 168 -3.95 -26.96 -4.89
CA PRO A 168 -5.24 -26.52 -5.41
C PRO A 168 -5.03 -25.67 -6.67
N ALA A 169 -5.87 -25.90 -7.68
CA ALA A 169 -5.74 -25.25 -8.97
C ALA A 169 -6.15 -23.77 -8.89
N PRO A 170 -5.28 -22.80 -9.28
CA PRO A 170 -5.65 -21.39 -9.47
C PRO A 170 -7.00 -21.22 -10.13
N ASP A 171 -7.88 -20.43 -9.54
CA ASP A 171 -9.21 -20.16 -10.07
C ASP A 171 -9.16 -18.99 -11.07
N ILE A 172 -10.06 -19.00 -12.07
CA ILE A 172 -10.26 -17.86 -12.98
C ILE A 172 -10.81 -16.65 -12.22
N GLY A 173 -11.50 -16.85 -11.10
CA GLY A 173 -11.86 -15.82 -10.14
C GLY A 173 -12.78 -14.73 -10.70
N GLY A 174 -13.65 -15.08 -11.65
CA GLY A 174 -14.57 -14.14 -12.29
C GLY A 174 -13.96 -13.32 -13.43
N VAL A 175 -12.68 -13.51 -13.76
CA VAL A 175 -12.04 -12.78 -14.86
C VAL A 175 -12.73 -13.14 -16.20
N PRO A 176 -13.19 -12.16 -16.98
CA PRO A 176 -13.99 -12.42 -18.18
C PRO A 176 -13.16 -12.94 -19.37
N THR A 177 -13.86 -13.61 -20.30
CA THR A 177 -13.30 -14.11 -21.57
C THR A 177 -12.61 -13.02 -22.39
N ASN A 178 -13.25 -11.86 -22.48
CA ASN A 178 -12.71 -10.71 -23.21
C ASN A 178 -12.01 -9.76 -22.25
N ALA A 179 -11.13 -8.90 -22.75
CA ALA A 179 -10.49 -7.87 -21.94
C ALA A 179 -11.56 -6.98 -21.26
N PRO A 180 -11.62 -6.94 -19.91
CA PRO A 180 -12.71 -6.32 -19.16
C PRO A 180 -12.91 -4.83 -19.47
N PHE A 181 -11.82 -4.13 -19.82
CA PHE A 181 -11.82 -2.68 -20.02
C PHE A 181 -11.57 -2.26 -21.48
N ALA A 182 -11.79 -3.14 -22.45
CA ALA A 182 -11.63 -2.82 -23.87
C ALA A 182 -12.48 -1.63 -24.34
N ALA A 183 -13.59 -1.35 -23.65
CA ALA A 183 -14.44 -0.19 -23.93
C ALA A 183 -13.73 1.17 -23.76
N VAL A 184 -12.65 1.23 -22.96
CA VAL A 184 -11.81 2.42 -22.79
C VAL A 184 -11.23 2.89 -24.13
N LEU A 185 -10.93 1.97 -25.05
CA LEU A 185 -10.43 2.29 -26.39
C LEU A 185 -11.44 3.09 -27.24
N GLY A 186 -12.72 3.04 -26.90
CA GLY A 186 -13.78 3.82 -27.55
C GLY A 186 -13.97 5.21 -26.95
N VAL A 187 -13.35 5.51 -25.80
CA VAL A 187 -13.41 6.83 -25.18
C VAL A 187 -12.50 7.79 -25.95
N PRO A 188 -12.97 8.98 -26.38
CA PRO A 188 -12.12 9.95 -27.06
C PRO A 188 -10.89 10.33 -26.21
N GLY A 189 -9.70 10.00 -26.73
CA GLY A 189 -8.42 10.20 -26.02
C GLY A 189 -7.97 9.03 -25.14
N GLY A 190 -8.82 8.00 -24.95
CA GLY A 190 -8.53 6.84 -24.11
C GLY A 190 -8.52 7.17 -22.61
N ASP A 191 -7.83 6.33 -21.84
CA ASP A 191 -7.59 6.60 -20.43
C ASP A 191 -6.55 7.72 -20.26
N PRO A 192 -6.84 8.77 -19.48
CA PRO A 192 -5.94 9.90 -19.35
C PRO A 192 -4.66 9.61 -18.57
N GLY A 193 -4.59 8.52 -17.80
CA GLY A 193 -3.44 8.04 -17.04
C GLY A 193 -2.33 7.43 -17.90
N LEU A 194 -2.65 6.97 -19.11
CA LEU A 194 -1.73 6.25 -20.00
C LEU A 194 -1.31 7.07 -21.23
N ALA A 195 -0.07 6.86 -21.67
CA ALA A 195 0.40 7.40 -22.93
C ALA A 195 -0.37 6.79 -24.11
N ALA A 196 -0.53 7.55 -25.20
CA ALA A 196 -1.27 7.11 -26.39
C ALA A 196 -0.74 5.79 -26.99
N ALA A 197 0.57 5.54 -26.87
CA ALA A 197 1.21 4.33 -27.36
C ALA A 197 0.86 3.07 -26.56
N ASP A 198 0.40 3.23 -25.31
CA ASP A 198 0.12 2.12 -24.39
C ASP A 198 -1.39 1.87 -24.19
N GLN A 199 -2.26 2.69 -24.80
CA GLN A 199 -3.71 2.55 -24.69
C GLN A 199 -4.20 1.16 -25.14
N PHE A 200 -3.52 0.54 -26.11
CA PHE A 200 -3.90 -0.79 -26.64
C PHE A 200 -3.95 -1.87 -25.55
N LEU A 201 -3.24 -1.71 -24.43
CA LEU A 201 -3.20 -2.67 -23.33
C LEU A 201 -4.59 -2.93 -22.70
N PHE A 202 -5.52 -1.98 -22.78
CA PHE A 202 -6.92 -2.18 -22.35
C PHE A 202 -7.69 -3.18 -23.22
N GLY A 203 -7.27 -3.35 -24.47
CA GLY A 203 -7.89 -4.27 -25.42
C GLY A 203 -7.37 -5.71 -25.36
N THR A 204 -6.39 -5.99 -24.50
CA THR A 204 -5.71 -7.30 -24.43
C THR A 204 -5.85 -7.95 -23.06
N GLY A 205 -5.35 -9.18 -22.90
CA GLY A 205 -5.28 -9.85 -21.60
C GLY A 205 -6.53 -10.59 -21.13
N GLY A 206 -7.64 -10.55 -21.88
CA GLY A 206 -8.83 -11.35 -21.58
C GLY A 206 -8.51 -12.85 -21.53
N THR A 207 -9.29 -13.64 -20.79
CA THR A 207 -8.92 -15.06 -20.59
C THR A 207 -9.05 -15.92 -21.84
N GLY A 208 -9.92 -15.55 -22.78
CA GLY A 208 -10.30 -16.42 -23.90
C GLY A 208 -11.01 -17.71 -23.48
N LEU A 209 -11.23 -17.94 -22.19
CA LEU A 209 -11.92 -19.10 -21.64
C LEU A 209 -13.43 -18.85 -21.61
N ALA A 210 -14.23 -19.87 -21.93
CA ALA A 210 -15.68 -19.78 -21.84
C ALA A 210 -16.20 -19.78 -20.40
N ALA A 211 -15.44 -20.37 -19.47
CA ALA A 211 -15.73 -20.36 -18.05
C ALA A 211 -15.14 -19.11 -17.39
N THR A 212 -15.84 -18.59 -16.38
CA THR A 212 -15.38 -17.49 -15.52
C THR A 212 -15.10 -17.94 -14.09
N LEU A 213 -15.30 -19.22 -13.79
CA LEU A 213 -15.06 -19.83 -12.49
C LEU A 213 -14.46 -21.23 -12.67
N GLY A 214 -13.66 -21.66 -11.70
CA GLY A 214 -12.93 -22.93 -11.72
C GLY A 214 -11.48 -22.79 -12.21
N PRO A 215 -10.76 -23.90 -12.39
CA PRO A 215 -9.35 -23.89 -12.74
C PRO A 215 -9.01 -23.03 -13.97
N ASP A 216 -8.04 -22.15 -13.83
CA ASP A 216 -7.52 -21.34 -14.94
C ASP A 216 -6.64 -22.18 -15.85
N THR A 217 -7.26 -22.77 -16.87
CA THR A 217 -6.60 -23.69 -17.81
C THR A 217 -5.55 -23.02 -18.69
N ARG A 218 -5.38 -21.69 -18.62
CA ARG A 218 -4.26 -21.00 -19.25
C ARG A 218 -2.94 -21.29 -18.54
N ILE A 219 -2.98 -21.65 -17.26
CA ILE A 219 -1.78 -22.01 -16.49
C ILE A 219 -1.32 -23.41 -16.90
N THR A 220 -0.04 -23.53 -17.23
CA THR A 220 0.53 -24.82 -17.63
C THR A 220 0.47 -25.79 -16.46
N ASN A 221 -0.06 -27.00 -16.70
CA ASN A 221 -0.20 -28.04 -15.68
C ASN A 221 -1.07 -27.64 -14.46
N VAL A 222 -2.09 -26.79 -14.65
CA VAL A 222 -2.93 -26.25 -13.57
C VAL A 222 -3.48 -27.31 -12.59
N ASN A 223 -3.75 -28.53 -13.06
CA ASN A 223 -4.29 -29.63 -12.23
C ASN A 223 -3.21 -30.57 -11.66
N THR A 224 -1.93 -30.30 -11.89
CA THR A 224 -0.79 -31.11 -11.43
C THR A 224 0.37 -30.22 -10.97
N LEU A 225 0.05 -29.04 -10.42
CA LEU A 225 1.04 -28.09 -9.92
C LEU A 225 1.83 -28.68 -8.74
N PRO A 226 3.16 -28.41 -8.65
CA PRO A 226 3.97 -28.88 -7.54
C PRO A 226 3.51 -28.23 -6.22
N PRO A 227 3.82 -28.81 -5.05
CA PRO A 227 3.31 -28.33 -3.76
C PRO A 227 4.00 -27.06 -3.24
N GLY A 228 4.23 -26.07 -4.09
CA GLY A 228 4.94 -24.84 -3.77
C GLY A 228 4.89 -23.84 -4.93
N PRO A 229 5.82 -22.87 -5.01
CA PRO A 229 5.85 -21.85 -6.04
C PRO A 229 5.77 -22.42 -7.45
N PHE A 230 4.99 -21.78 -8.32
CA PHE A 230 4.88 -22.17 -9.73
C PHE A 230 4.84 -20.96 -10.66
N GLN A 231 5.28 -21.17 -11.90
CA GLN A 231 5.25 -20.15 -12.94
C GLN A 231 3.80 -19.78 -13.30
N MET A 232 3.47 -18.50 -13.21
CA MET A 232 2.15 -17.99 -13.61
C MET A 232 1.98 -17.90 -15.12
N THR A 233 2.97 -17.30 -15.79
CA THR A 233 2.91 -17.00 -17.22
C THR A 233 3.25 -18.21 -18.09
N GLY A 234 2.88 -18.20 -19.36
CA GLY A 234 3.16 -19.28 -20.29
C GLY A 234 2.58 -19.01 -21.67
N ALA A 235 2.61 -20.01 -22.54
CA ALA A 235 2.13 -19.88 -23.92
C ALA A 235 0.65 -19.45 -24.02
N THR A 236 -0.16 -19.83 -23.03
CA THR A 236 -1.60 -19.54 -22.95
C THR A 236 -1.95 -18.52 -21.87
N MET A 237 -1.01 -18.14 -21.01
CA MET A 237 -1.14 -17.10 -19.97
C MET A 237 -0.04 -16.05 -20.19
N PRO A 238 -0.22 -15.10 -21.12
CA PRO A 238 0.79 -14.06 -21.36
C PRO A 238 0.94 -13.13 -20.15
N TYR A 239 2.04 -12.37 -20.09
CA TYR A 239 2.30 -11.39 -19.03
C TYR A 239 1.18 -10.35 -18.89
N ASP A 240 0.57 -9.97 -20.01
CA ASP A 240 -0.49 -8.97 -20.08
C ASP A 240 -1.89 -9.54 -19.75
N ALA A 241 -1.97 -10.76 -19.21
CA ALA A 241 -3.22 -11.42 -18.86
C ALA A 241 -3.83 -10.89 -17.55
N TYR A 242 -5.14 -10.69 -17.55
CA TYR A 242 -5.89 -10.55 -16.31
C TYR A 242 -5.95 -11.90 -15.58
N THR A 243 -5.75 -11.85 -14.26
CA THR A 243 -5.69 -13.00 -13.35
C THR A 243 -6.60 -12.75 -12.15
N ALA A 244 -7.01 -13.82 -11.48
CA ALA A 244 -7.82 -13.71 -10.27
C ALA A 244 -7.08 -12.99 -9.14
N ASP A 245 -7.84 -12.29 -8.29
CA ASP A 245 -7.38 -11.82 -6.99
C ASP A 245 -7.48 -12.92 -5.94
N THR A 246 -6.81 -12.75 -4.81
CA THR A 246 -6.72 -13.76 -3.75
C THR A 246 -6.85 -13.15 -2.36
N ILE A 247 -7.35 -13.91 -1.37
CA ILE A 247 -7.59 -13.35 -0.02
C ILE A 247 -6.33 -12.77 0.67
N HIS A 248 -6.45 -11.54 1.17
CA HIS A 248 -5.43 -10.83 1.94
C HIS A 248 -6.04 -9.99 3.08
N GLN A 249 -6.88 -10.62 3.92
CA GLN A 249 -7.48 -9.94 5.09
C GLN A 249 -6.68 -10.19 6.36
N PHE A 250 -6.76 -9.26 7.31
CA PHE A 250 -5.95 -9.26 8.54
C PHE A 250 -5.84 -10.63 9.20
N PHE A 251 -6.96 -11.25 9.59
CA PHE A 251 -6.95 -12.53 10.31
C PHE A 251 -6.52 -13.72 9.44
N GLN A 252 -6.93 -13.75 8.17
CA GLN A 252 -6.50 -14.79 7.23
C GLN A 252 -4.99 -14.70 6.96
N MET A 253 -4.44 -13.49 6.83
CA MET A 253 -3.00 -13.31 6.67
C MET A 253 -2.24 -13.82 7.88
N TYR A 254 -2.70 -13.55 9.10
CA TYR A 254 -2.12 -14.19 10.29
C TYR A 254 -2.15 -15.72 10.25
N GLN A 255 -3.20 -16.34 9.71
CA GLN A 255 -3.25 -17.80 9.51
C GLN A 255 -2.30 -18.28 8.40
N GLN A 256 -2.22 -17.55 7.29
CA GLN A 256 -1.40 -17.88 6.13
C GLN A 256 0.11 -17.91 6.47
N MET A 257 0.53 -17.05 7.38
CA MET A 257 1.92 -16.87 7.79
C MET A 257 2.46 -18.01 8.67
N ASP A 258 1.56 -18.70 9.38
CA ASP A 258 1.88 -19.84 10.25
C ASP A 258 3.06 -19.54 11.20
N CYS A 259 2.84 -18.60 12.11
CA CYS A 259 3.90 -18.10 12.99
C CYS A 259 3.80 -18.66 14.41
N ALA A 260 4.88 -19.29 14.90
CA ALA A 260 4.99 -19.71 16.29
C ALA A 260 6.44 -19.70 16.80
N ILE A 261 6.60 -19.47 18.11
CA ILE A 261 7.89 -19.61 18.79
C ILE A 261 7.93 -20.95 19.52
N ASP A 262 8.27 -21.98 18.77
CA ASP A 262 8.47 -23.35 19.25
C ASP A 262 9.54 -24.08 18.43
N LYS A 263 9.74 -25.38 18.70
CA LYS A 263 10.79 -26.19 18.06
C LYS A 263 10.50 -26.55 16.59
N GLU A 264 9.25 -26.46 16.15
CA GLU A 264 8.84 -26.81 14.79
C GLU A 264 8.98 -25.61 13.86
N HIS A 265 8.72 -24.40 14.36
CA HIS A 265 8.66 -23.20 13.56
C HIS A 265 9.93 -22.33 13.66
N ALA A 266 10.46 -22.12 14.87
CA ALA A 266 11.54 -21.17 15.09
C ALA A 266 12.93 -21.83 14.98
N THR A 267 13.81 -21.21 14.20
CA THR A 267 15.21 -21.63 14.06
C THR A 267 16.14 -20.42 14.13
N ARG A 268 17.47 -20.65 14.13
CA ARG A 268 18.43 -19.54 14.06
C ARG A 268 18.32 -18.73 12.76
N ARG A 269 17.88 -19.36 11.67
CA ARG A 269 17.68 -18.71 10.37
C ARG A 269 16.25 -18.19 10.17
N ASN A 270 15.31 -18.63 11.02
CA ASN A 270 13.93 -18.16 11.09
C ASN A 270 13.59 -17.75 12.55
N PRO A 271 14.07 -16.60 13.02
CA PRO A 271 13.88 -16.19 14.41
C PRO A 271 12.44 -15.72 14.71
N THR A 272 11.65 -15.38 13.69
CA THR A 272 10.22 -15.07 13.83
C THR A 272 9.38 -16.34 13.96
N GLY A 273 9.87 -17.46 13.42
CA GLY A 273 9.14 -18.72 13.41
C GLY A 273 7.90 -18.67 12.53
N CYS A 274 7.90 -17.84 11.48
CA CYS A 274 6.85 -17.87 10.46
C CYS A 274 7.28 -18.83 9.34
N LEU A 275 6.48 -19.85 9.05
CA LEU A 275 6.80 -20.84 8.02
C LEU A 275 6.20 -20.51 6.66
N HIS A 276 5.12 -19.71 6.62
CA HIS A 276 4.41 -19.33 5.40
C HIS A 276 3.96 -20.53 4.54
N ASP A 277 3.67 -21.64 5.19
CA ASP A 277 3.42 -22.94 4.57
C ASP A 277 1.91 -23.28 4.53
N LEU A 278 1.05 -22.33 4.94
CA LEU A 278 -0.41 -22.46 4.96
C LEU A 278 -1.13 -21.53 3.96
N GLN A 279 -0.39 -20.78 3.14
CA GLN A 279 -0.94 -19.81 2.18
C GLN A 279 -2.03 -20.43 1.30
N SER A 280 -1.75 -21.58 0.67
CA SER A 280 -2.72 -22.23 -0.21
C SER A 280 -3.92 -22.82 0.57
N ALA A 281 -3.71 -23.35 1.78
CA ALA A 281 -4.79 -23.95 2.56
C ALA A 281 -5.79 -22.91 3.08
N ILE A 282 -5.31 -21.79 3.61
CA ILE A 282 -6.17 -20.72 4.12
C ILE A 282 -6.95 -20.09 2.98
N THR A 283 -6.31 -19.87 1.83
CA THR A 283 -7.00 -19.31 0.66
C THR A 283 -8.06 -20.27 0.11
N THR A 284 -7.74 -21.55 -0.07
CA THR A 284 -8.69 -22.56 -0.57
C THR A 284 -9.91 -22.75 0.34
N THR A 285 -9.73 -22.58 1.64
CA THR A 285 -10.81 -22.77 2.62
C THR A 285 -11.60 -21.49 2.86
N TYR A 286 -11.08 -20.34 2.42
CA TYR A 286 -11.73 -19.04 2.54
C TYR A 286 -13.01 -19.00 1.72
N SER A 287 -14.09 -18.51 2.33
CA SER A 287 -15.42 -18.35 1.72
C SER A 287 -16.02 -19.61 1.09
N THR A 288 -15.39 -20.77 1.24
CA THR A 288 -15.88 -22.06 0.74
C THR A 288 -16.91 -22.61 1.73
N PRO A 289 -18.21 -22.67 1.38
CA PRO A 289 -19.22 -23.23 2.26
C PRO A 289 -18.99 -24.73 2.49
N LEU A 290 -19.60 -25.29 3.53
CA LEU A 290 -19.55 -26.73 3.78
C LEU A 290 -20.09 -27.51 2.56
N GLY A 291 -19.25 -28.38 1.99
CA GLY A 291 -19.58 -29.17 0.79
C GLY A 291 -19.54 -28.38 -0.52
N GLY A 292 -19.16 -27.10 -0.50
CA GLY A 292 -18.94 -26.29 -1.69
C GLY A 292 -17.62 -26.62 -2.37
N THR A 293 -17.54 -26.33 -3.68
CA THR A 293 -16.27 -26.35 -4.42
C THR A 293 -15.44 -25.15 -3.97
N PRO A 294 -14.19 -25.35 -3.55
CA PRO A 294 -13.27 -24.26 -3.30
C PRO A 294 -13.11 -23.36 -4.52
N HIS A 295 -13.14 -22.05 -4.28
CA HIS A 295 -12.76 -21.01 -5.23
C HIS A 295 -11.63 -20.21 -4.59
N ASP A 296 -10.92 -19.41 -5.39
CA ASP A 296 -9.77 -18.63 -4.90
C ASP A 296 -8.69 -19.56 -4.32
N THR A 297 -8.13 -20.45 -5.14
CA THR A 297 -7.27 -21.55 -4.64
C THR A 297 -5.89 -21.56 -5.28
N GLY A 298 -4.82 -21.61 -4.49
CA GLY A 298 -3.47 -21.88 -5.00
C GLY A 298 -2.76 -20.74 -5.74
N GLN A 299 -3.45 -19.70 -6.24
CA GLN A 299 -2.76 -18.59 -6.94
C GLN A 299 -1.77 -17.80 -6.06
N THR A 300 -1.82 -17.95 -4.73
CA THR A 300 -0.84 -17.39 -3.79
C THR A 300 0.60 -17.86 -4.04
N MET A 301 0.80 -18.99 -4.74
CA MET A 301 2.12 -19.54 -5.07
C MET A 301 2.62 -19.14 -6.47
N ALA A 302 1.84 -18.37 -7.22
CA ALA A 302 2.18 -17.98 -8.58
C ALA A 302 3.29 -16.91 -8.59
N PHE A 303 4.18 -16.94 -9.59
CA PHE A 303 5.17 -15.88 -9.83
C PHE A 303 5.44 -15.62 -11.32
N PHE A 304 5.93 -14.42 -11.64
CA PHE A 304 6.41 -14.01 -12.95
C PHE A 304 7.88 -14.39 -13.20
N ILE A 305 8.26 -14.60 -14.46
CA ILE A 305 9.64 -14.95 -14.84
C ILE A 305 10.32 -13.80 -15.58
N MET A 306 10.99 -12.94 -14.83
CA MET A 306 11.82 -11.87 -15.38
C MET A 306 12.93 -12.37 -16.32
N GLN A 307 13.46 -13.59 -16.13
CA GLN A 307 14.42 -14.19 -17.07
C GLN A 307 13.82 -14.54 -18.44
N LYS A 308 12.49 -14.60 -18.55
CA LYS A 308 11.75 -14.83 -19.81
C LYS A 308 11.09 -13.56 -20.34
N GLY A 309 11.34 -12.41 -19.71
CA GLY A 309 10.87 -11.10 -20.18
C GLY A 309 9.61 -10.57 -19.52
N ASP A 310 9.07 -11.26 -18.50
CA ASP A 310 7.98 -10.70 -17.69
C ASP A 310 8.46 -9.50 -16.87
N VAL A 311 7.54 -8.60 -16.52
CA VAL A 311 7.78 -7.38 -15.71
C VAL A 311 8.97 -6.53 -16.23
N PRO A 312 8.98 -6.21 -17.55
CA PRO A 312 10.15 -5.65 -18.21
C PRO A 312 10.54 -4.26 -17.72
N PHE A 313 9.58 -3.42 -17.35
CA PHE A 313 9.86 -2.04 -16.97
C PHE A 313 10.37 -1.94 -15.53
N LEU A 314 9.80 -2.68 -14.57
CA LEU A 314 10.39 -2.73 -13.23
C LEU A 314 11.76 -3.41 -13.24
N LYS A 315 11.98 -4.41 -14.11
CA LYS A 315 13.33 -4.94 -14.34
C LYS A 315 14.26 -3.84 -14.85
N PHE A 316 13.81 -3.01 -15.79
CA PHE A 316 14.59 -1.85 -16.24
C PHE A 316 14.89 -0.89 -15.08
N LEU A 317 13.93 -0.60 -14.20
CA LEU A 317 14.18 0.24 -13.03
C LEU A 317 15.20 -0.38 -12.08
N ALA A 318 15.05 -1.67 -11.76
CA ALA A 318 15.99 -2.44 -10.94
C ALA A 318 17.43 -2.38 -11.46
N ASP A 319 17.55 -2.50 -12.79
CA ASP A 319 18.81 -2.57 -13.50
C ASP A 319 19.54 -1.22 -13.66
N ASN A 320 18.86 -0.11 -13.40
CA ASN A 320 19.39 1.24 -13.64
C ASN A 320 19.29 2.16 -12.40
N TYR A 321 18.53 1.77 -11.39
CA TYR A 321 18.28 2.53 -10.16
C TYR A 321 18.42 1.61 -8.94
N THR A 322 17.87 2.03 -7.80
CA THR A 322 17.93 1.26 -6.55
C THR A 322 16.63 0.51 -6.31
N MET A 323 16.76 -0.70 -5.76
CA MET A 323 15.65 -1.54 -5.30
C MET A 323 15.89 -1.96 -3.85
N SER A 324 14.81 -2.17 -3.10
CA SER A 324 14.85 -2.85 -1.81
C SER A 324 14.12 -4.19 -1.91
N ASP A 325 14.82 -5.28 -1.57
CA ASP A 325 14.26 -6.63 -1.39
C ASP A 325 13.76 -6.87 0.05
N ASN A 326 13.68 -5.81 0.86
CA ASN A 326 13.39 -5.89 2.30
C ASN A 326 12.36 -4.83 2.76
N TYR A 327 11.54 -4.36 1.83
CA TYR A 327 10.32 -3.60 2.15
C TYR A 327 9.19 -4.58 2.53
N HIS A 328 8.40 -4.22 3.53
CA HIS A 328 7.28 -5.03 4.02
C HIS A 328 6.06 -4.14 4.15
N GLN A 329 4.89 -4.69 3.84
CA GLN A 329 3.62 -4.01 4.12
C GLN A 329 3.54 -3.70 5.63
N PRO A 330 3.11 -2.49 6.01
CA PRO A 330 3.11 -2.05 7.40
C PRO A 330 2.16 -2.85 8.30
N VAL A 331 1.07 -3.40 7.75
CA VAL A 331 0.06 -4.16 8.51
C VAL A 331 -0.32 -5.43 7.74
N MET A 332 -0.62 -6.53 8.44
CA MET A 332 -1.26 -7.67 7.80
C MET A 332 -2.68 -7.27 7.40
N GLY A 333 -3.00 -7.26 6.12
CA GLY A 333 -4.30 -6.81 5.65
C GLY A 333 -4.25 -6.43 4.18
N GLY A 334 -5.37 -5.90 3.71
CA GLY A 334 -5.50 -5.43 2.34
C GLY A 334 -5.19 -3.95 2.18
N THR A 335 -5.55 -3.42 1.02
CA THR A 335 -5.29 -2.04 0.61
C THR A 335 -5.63 -0.99 1.65
N TRP A 336 -6.79 -1.08 2.31
CA TRP A 336 -7.19 -0.05 3.27
C TRP A 336 -6.28 -0.05 4.51
N PRO A 337 -6.06 -1.17 5.24
CA PRO A 337 -5.11 -1.19 6.35
C PRO A 337 -3.73 -0.66 5.96
N ASP A 338 -3.24 -0.96 4.77
CA ASP A 338 -1.88 -0.57 4.37
C ASP A 338 -1.80 0.85 3.76
N SER A 339 -2.92 1.43 3.35
CA SER A 339 -2.99 2.83 2.90
C SER A 339 -2.97 3.83 4.07
N MET A 340 -3.46 3.45 5.26
CA MET A 340 -3.52 4.39 6.40
C MET A 340 -2.14 4.81 6.93
N PRO A 341 -1.16 3.90 7.10
CA PRO A 341 0.19 4.26 7.52
C PRO A 341 0.90 5.23 6.57
N LEU A 342 0.53 5.27 5.28
CA LEU A 342 1.07 6.25 4.33
C LEU A 342 0.71 7.69 4.73
N GLY A 343 -0.50 7.90 5.27
CA GLY A 343 -0.97 9.20 5.73
C GLY A 343 -0.68 9.49 7.20
N PHE A 344 -0.78 8.49 8.07
CA PHE A 344 -0.77 8.70 9.53
C PHE A 344 0.43 8.08 10.25
N ALA A 345 1.22 7.22 9.58
CA ALA A 345 2.19 6.33 10.22
C ALA A 345 1.62 5.48 11.38
N ASP A 346 0.29 5.26 11.34
CA ASP A 346 -0.49 4.55 12.35
C ASP A 346 -1.80 4.04 11.72
N GLN A 347 -2.56 3.24 12.46
CA GLN A 347 -3.89 2.77 12.08
C GLN A 347 -5.00 3.66 12.64
N ILE A 348 -6.06 3.84 11.84
CA ILE A 348 -7.28 4.52 12.29
C ILE A 348 -8.11 3.57 13.16
N PHE A 349 -8.62 4.10 14.27
CA PHE A 349 -9.57 3.41 15.15
C PHE A 349 -11.00 3.97 14.98
N PHE A 350 -11.99 3.16 15.36
CA PHE A 350 -13.39 3.59 15.39
C PHE A 350 -13.63 4.62 16.50
N GLY A 351 -14.19 5.78 16.12
CA GLY A 351 -14.48 6.87 17.04
C GLY A 351 -15.85 7.50 16.83
N ASP A 352 -16.16 8.51 17.64
CA ASP A 352 -17.39 9.30 17.57
C ASP A 352 -17.41 10.32 16.40
N GLY A 353 -16.31 10.42 15.66
CA GLY A 353 -16.10 11.44 14.62
C GLY A 353 -15.39 12.69 15.13
N GLN A 354 -15.13 12.79 16.43
CA GLN A 354 -14.50 13.93 17.11
C GLN A 354 -13.16 13.54 17.75
N GLY A 355 -12.63 12.38 17.39
CA GLY A 355 -11.32 11.89 17.86
C GLY A 355 -11.38 11.05 19.13
N ASN A 356 -12.55 10.81 19.71
CA ASN A 356 -12.69 9.96 20.89
C ASN A 356 -13.02 8.53 20.47
N ALA A 357 -12.31 7.56 21.05
CA ALA A 357 -12.62 6.15 20.86
C ALA A 357 -13.96 5.82 21.52
N VAL A 358 -14.80 5.09 20.79
CA VAL A 358 -16.08 4.58 21.29
C VAL A 358 -16.27 3.14 20.81
N THR A 359 -17.17 2.40 21.45
CA THR A 359 -17.49 1.05 21.00
C THR A 359 -18.33 1.12 19.71
N PRO A 360 -17.93 0.40 18.63
CA PRO A 360 -18.74 0.33 17.43
C PRO A 360 -20.06 -0.42 17.68
N PRO A 361 -21.08 -0.22 16.82
CA PRO A 361 -22.30 -1.02 16.88
C PRO A 361 -21.98 -2.52 16.90
N ALA A 362 -22.67 -3.30 17.74
CA ALA A 362 -22.41 -4.74 17.85
C ALA A 362 -22.51 -5.47 16.51
N SER A 363 -23.32 -4.97 15.57
CA SER A 363 -23.48 -5.51 14.22
C SER A 363 -22.28 -5.29 13.29
N SER A 364 -21.31 -4.46 13.67
CA SER A 364 -20.07 -4.20 12.91
C SER A 364 -18.81 -4.77 13.58
N ILE A 365 -18.97 -5.50 14.69
CA ILE A 365 -17.85 -6.18 15.37
C ILE A 365 -17.50 -7.48 14.63
N TYR A 366 -16.20 -7.63 14.36
CA TYR A 366 -15.58 -8.77 13.72
C TYR A 366 -15.43 -9.94 14.71
N ASN A 367 -15.68 -11.15 14.24
CA ASN A 367 -15.42 -12.38 14.98
C ASN A 367 -14.79 -13.41 14.02
N PRO A 368 -13.45 -13.63 14.11
CA PRO A 368 -12.73 -14.56 13.27
C PRO A 368 -12.75 -16.00 13.78
N ASP A 369 -13.52 -16.33 14.83
CA ASP A 369 -13.74 -17.73 15.17
C ASP A 369 -14.49 -18.41 14.00
N PRO A 370 -14.01 -19.56 13.51
CA PRO A 370 -14.63 -20.23 12.37
C PRO A 370 -16.02 -20.76 12.74
N GLN A 371 -16.90 -20.78 11.74
CA GLN A 371 -18.17 -21.49 11.79
C GLN A 371 -17.91 -22.99 12.04
N PRO A 372 -18.85 -23.72 12.66
CA PRO A 372 -18.69 -25.15 12.91
C PRO A 372 -18.26 -25.93 11.67
N ASN A 373 -17.25 -26.79 11.83
CA ASN A 373 -16.67 -27.64 10.77
C ASN A 373 -15.95 -26.90 9.63
N THR A 374 -15.56 -25.63 9.83
CA THR A 374 -14.77 -24.85 8.87
C THR A 374 -13.43 -24.43 9.49
N LEU A 375 -12.46 -24.03 8.64
CA LEU A 375 -11.16 -23.56 9.11
C LEU A 375 -11.11 -22.03 9.28
N ASN A 376 -11.72 -21.30 8.35
CA ASN A 376 -11.67 -19.83 8.32
C ASN A 376 -12.90 -19.20 7.64
N LEU A 377 -14.02 -19.92 7.55
CA LEU A 377 -15.32 -19.30 7.28
C LEU A 377 -15.81 -18.70 8.59
N TYR A 378 -15.59 -17.40 8.79
CA TYR A 378 -15.74 -16.78 10.11
C TYR A 378 -17.18 -16.56 10.56
N THR A 379 -17.37 -16.55 11.88
CA THR A 379 -18.67 -16.37 12.54
C THR A 379 -19.31 -15.02 12.21
N SER A 380 -18.49 -13.95 12.22
CA SER A 380 -18.93 -12.60 11.87
C SER A 380 -17.82 -11.88 11.11
N ARG A 381 -17.90 -11.87 9.78
CA ARG A 381 -17.05 -11.05 8.94
C ARG A 381 -17.64 -9.64 8.84
N LYS A 382 -17.10 -8.70 9.62
CA LYS A 382 -17.54 -7.30 9.71
C LYS A 382 -16.34 -6.36 9.58
N GLN A 383 -16.30 -5.27 10.33
CA GLN A 383 -15.29 -4.24 10.21
C GLN A 383 -14.31 -4.28 11.38
N TRP A 384 -14.79 -4.25 12.61
CA TRP A 384 -14.02 -3.75 13.74
C TRP A 384 -13.68 -4.82 14.79
N PHE A 385 -12.45 -4.84 15.28
CA PHE A 385 -12.04 -5.70 16.40
C PHE A 385 -11.21 -4.92 17.41
N ASN A 386 -11.29 -5.30 18.69
CA ASN A 386 -10.54 -4.65 19.76
C ASN A 386 -9.26 -5.45 20.06
N CYS A 387 -8.12 -4.98 19.56
CA CYS A 387 -6.85 -5.69 19.76
C CYS A 387 -6.26 -5.53 21.18
N SER A 388 -6.81 -4.64 22.01
CA SER A 388 -6.41 -4.47 23.42
C SER A 388 -7.06 -5.49 24.36
N ASP A 389 -8.13 -6.16 23.91
CA ASP A 389 -8.87 -7.13 24.70
C ASP A 389 -8.45 -8.57 24.35
N PRO A 390 -7.67 -9.26 25.20
CA PRO A 390 -7.25 -10.65 24.94
C PRO A 390 -8.42 -11.65 24.96
N THR A 391 -9.61 -11.25 25.43
CA THR A 391 -10.81 -12.09 25.39
C THR A 391 -11.61 -11.92 24.10
N ALA A 392 -11.31 -10.89 23.30
CA ALA A 392 -11.93 -10.70 22.00
C ALA A 392 -11.54 -11.85 21.04
N PRO A 393 -12.49 -12.34 20.23
CA PRO A 393 -12.23 -13.43 19.29
C PRO A 393 -11.05 -13.13 18.36
N GLY A 394 -10.15 -14.11 18.22
CA GLY A 394 -8.94 -14.02 17.39
C GLY A 394 -7.76 -13.24 17.94
N VAL A 395 -7.92 -12.48 19.03
CA VAL A 395 -6.86 -11.59 19.54
C VAL A 395 -5.83 -12.37 20.36
N LYS A 396 -6.26 -13.26 21.24
CA LYS A 396 -5.36 -14.01 22.14
C LYS A 396 -4.23 -14.76 21.40
N PRO A 397 -4.50 -15.53 20.32
CA PRO A 397 -3.43 -16.27 19.63
C PRO A 397 -2.34 -15.36 19.05
N ILE A 398 -2.71 -14.18 18.55
CA ILE A 398 -1.76 -13.18 18.04
C ILE A 398 -0.92 -12.61 19.19
N LEU A 399 -1.57 -12.18 20.29
CA LEU A 399 -0.86 -11.65 21.46
C LEU A 399 0.08 -12.68 22.09
N ASP A 400 -0.35 -13.93 22.18
CA ASP A 400 0.47 -15.03 22.71
C ASP A 400 1.72 -15.28 21.85
N TYR A 401 1.60 -15.18 20.52
CA TYR A 401 2.75 -15.27 19.62
C TYR A 401 3.70 -14.08 19.81
N LEU A 402 3.18 -12.86 19.75
CA LEU A 402 3.98 -11.64 19.89
C LEU A 402 4.73 -11.58 21.23
N ALA A 403 4.11 -12.05 22.32
CA ALA A 403 4.71 -12.10 23.65
C ALA A 403 5.87 -13.11 23.76
N LYS A 404 5.96 -14.08 22.84
CA LYS A 404 7.03 -15.09 22.82
C LYS A 404 8.20 -14.73 21.91
N LEU A 405 8.09 -13.67 21.10
CA LEU A 405 9.18 -13.25 20.23
C LEU A 405 10.46 -12.98 21.04
N PRO A 406 11.66 -13.22 20.46
CA PRO A 406 12.92 -13.04 21.16
C PRO A 406 13.27 -11.56 21.46
N TYR A 407 12.41 -10.64 21.02
CA TYR A 407 12.47 -9.20 21.27
C TYR A 407 11.08 -8.70 21.67
N THR A 408 11.04 -7.62 22.44
CA THR A 408 9.77 -7.03 22.87
C THR A 408 9.09 -6.32 21.71
N VAL A 409 7.88 -6.79 21.35
CA VAL A 409 6.97 -6.07 20.47
C VAL A 409 5.91 -5.37 21.32
N GLN A 410 5.81 -4.05 21.17
CA GLN A 410 4.68 -3.31 21.75
C GLN A 410 3.52 -3.39 20.76
N THR A 411 2.39 -3.95 21.20
CA THR A 411 1.21 -4.14 20.36
C THR A 411 0.53 -2.84 19.97
N LYS A 412 0.81 -1.74 20.72
CA LYS A 412 0.22 -0.40 20.51
C LYS A 412 -1.32 -0.41 20.39
N CYS A 413 -1.95 -1.37 21.06
CA CYS A 413 -3.40 -1.46 21.14
C CYS A 413 -3.90 -0.63 22.31
N ASP A 414 -4.43 0.55 22.02
CA ASP A 414 -5.01 1.41 23.04
C ASP A 414 -6.27 0.79 23.65
N ALA A 415 -6.43 0.95 24.96
CA ALA A 415 -7.51 0.32 25.71
C ALA A 415 -8.88 0.80 25.21
N GLY A 416 -9.72 -0.14 24.78
CA GLY A 416 -11.07 0.16 24.28
C GLY A 416 -11.13 0.69 22.84
N HIS A 417 -10.00 0.72 22.13
CA HIS A 417 -9.96 1.10 20.72
C HIS A 417 -10.29 -0.10 19.84
N TYR A 418 -11.01 0.16 18.74
CA TYR A 418 -11.37 -0.85 17.76
C TYR A 418 -10.72 -0.51 16.42
N TYR A 419 -9.98 -1.45 15.88
CA TYR A 419 -9.25 -1.33 14.62
C TYR A 419 -9.91 -2.21 13.55
N PRO A 420 -9.70 -1.93 12.27
CA PRO A 420 -10.40 -2.61 11.21
C PRO A 420 -9.66 -3.87 10.74
N ALA A 421 -10.43 -4.90 10.42
CA ALA A 421 -9.94 -6.17 9.89
C ALA A 421 -10.03 -6.28 8.36
N VAL A 422 -10.74 -5.33 7.71
CA VAL A 422 -11.08 -5.34 6.28
C VAL A 422 -11.09 -3.91 5.73
N ASN A 423 -11.26 -3.78 4.41
CA ASN A 423 -11.43 -2.48 3.75
C ASN A 423 -12.74 -1.80 4.14
N ILE A 424 -12.67 -0.50 4.47
CA ILE A 424 -13.82 0.32 4.88
C ILE A 424 -13.77 1.64 4.12
N ASN A 425 -14.91 2.11 3.62
CA ASN A 425 -14.96 3.39 2.91
C ASN A 425 -14.59 4.59 3.80
N PRO A 426 -13.99 5.65 3.23
CA PRO A 426 -13.66 6.88 3.93
C PRO A 426 -14.87 7.65 4.43
N ALA A 427 -14.63 8.56 5.39
CA ALA A 427 -15.65 9.45 5.93
C ALA A 427 -16.20 10.41 4.87
N TRP A 428 -15.35 10.81 3.91
CA TRP A 428 -15.67 11.75 2.85
C TRP A 428 -15.55 11.10 1.47
N THR A 429 -16.41 11.52 0.55
CA THR A 429 -16.23 11.29 -0.89
C THR A 429 -15.10 12.18 -1.42
N PRO A 430 -14.60 11.92 -2.65
CA PRO A 430 -13.68 12.83 -3.34
C PRO A 430 -14.18 14.27 -3.43
N GLN A 431 -15.49 14.52 -3.40
CA GLN A 431 -16.06 15.87 -3.45
C GLN A 431 -16.14 16.55 -2.07
N GLY A 432 -15.75 15.87 -0.99
CA GLY A 432 -15.85 16.37 0.38
C GLY A 432 -17.27 16.29 0.94
N THR A 433 -18.14 15.44 0.37
CA THR A 433 -19.45 15.14 0.94
C THR A 433 -19.36 13.92 1.86
N PRO A 434 -20.16 13.82 2.93
CA PRO A 434 -20.14 12.63 3.79
C PRO A 434 -20.52 11.36 3.00
N THR A 435 -19.74 10.29 3.17
CA THR A 435 -19.97 9.00 2.48
C THR A 435 -21.24 8.29 2.97
N GLY A 436 -21.57 8.43 4.27
CA GLY A 436 -22.79 7.89 4.86
C GLY A 436 -22.59 6.64 5.70
N ALA A 437 -23.65 5.85 5.89
CA ALA A 437 -23.65 4.73 6.84
C ALA A 437 -22.66 3.62 6.45
N GLY A 438 -21.91 3.13 7.44
CA GLY A 438 -20.96 2.03 7.26
C GLY A 438 -19.54 2.46 6.86
N SER A 439 -19.31 3.76 6.61
CA SER A 439 -17.95 4.30 6.48
C SER A 439 -17.27 4.46 7.84
N VAL A 440 -15.97 4.68 7.82
CA VAL A 440 -15.24 5.13 9.01
C VAL A 440 -15.74 6.53 9.39
N PRO A 441 -16.05 6.81 10.67
CA PRO A 441 -16.29 8.16 11.16
C PRO A 441 -15.07 9.06 10.93
N THR A 442 -15.25 10.38 10.88
CA THR A 442 -14.13 11.31 10.70
C THR A 442 -13.08 11.17 11.80
N VAL A 443 -11.80 11.21 11.44
CA VAL A 443 -10.70 11.15 12.40
C VAL A 443 -10.05 12.51 12.61
N THR A 444 -9.51 12.72 13.81
CA THR A 444 -8.72 13.92 14.14
C THR A 444 -7.22 13.62 14.23
N MET A 445 -6.81 12.42 13.82
CA MET A 445 -5.40 12.03 13.78
C MET A 445 -4.64 12.98 12.84
N THR A 446 -3.48 13.45 13.31
CA THR A 446 -2.59 14.31 12.52
C THR A 446 -1.96 13.48 11.40
N SER A 447 -2.19 13.87 10.15
CA SER A 447 -1.55 13.24 8.99
C SER A 447 -0.22 13.90 8.64
N ILE A 448 0.57 13.23 7.79
CA ILE A 448 1.74 13.83 7.15
C ILE A 448 1.35 15.09 6.35
N GLY A 449 0.14 15.14 5.79
CA GLY A 449 -0.39 16.30 5.10
C GLY A 449 -0.53 17.52 6.04
N ASP A 450 -1.07 17.31 7.24
CA ASP A 450 -1.15 18.38 8.25
C ASP A 450 0.24 18.88 8.66
N LEU A 451 1.21 17.96 8.82
CA LEU A 451 2.58 18.32 9.18
C LEU A 451 3.30 19.11 8.07
N LEU A 452 3.09 18.73 6.81
CA LEU A 452 3.64 19.44 5.65
C LEU A 452 3.03 20.83 5.53
N SER A 453 1.69 20.94 5.63
CA SER A 453 0.99 22.22 5.60
C SER A 453 1.40 23.13 6.76
N ALA A 454 1.58 22.60 7.97
CA ALA A 454 2.06 23.36 9.13
C ALA A 454 3.48 23.92 8.95
N LYS A 455 4.27 23.35 8.03
CA LYS A 455 5.61 23.82 7.66
C LYS A 455 5.64 24.61 6.35
N ASN A 456 4.49 24.90 5.74
CA ASN A 456 4.36 25.51 4.42
C ASN A 456 5.16 24.75 3.35
N ILE A 457 5.23 23.42 3.45
CA ILE A 457 5.85 22.56 2.44
C ILE A 457 4.74 22.17 1.46
N PRO A 458 4.81 22.61 0.17
CA PRO A 458 3.77 22.28 -0.79
C PRO A 458 3.70 20.78 -1.03
N TRP A 459 2.49 20.24 -0.97
CA TRP A 459 2.25 18.82 -1.19
C TRP A 459 0.90 18.60 -1.86
N LYS A 460 0.78 17.49 -2.61
CA LYS A 460 -0.46 17.08 -3.26
C LYS A 460 -0.61 15.56 -3.23
N TYR A 461 -1.85 15.10 -3.19
CA TYR A 461 -2.24 13.74 -3.52
C TYR A 461 -2.88 13.76 -4.91
N TYR A 462 -2.36 12.93 -5.81
CA TYR A 462 -2.82 12.78 -7.19
C TYR A 462 -3.46 11.40 -7.35
N GLY A 463 -4.79 11.38 -7.47
CA GLY A 463 -5.56 10.15 -7.64
C GLY A 463 -6.09 9.99 -9.06
N GLY A 464 -5.90 8.83 -9.66
CA GLY A 464 -6.53 8.49 -10.94
C GLY A 464 -8.05 8.47 -10.82
N GLY A 465 -8.76 9.14 -11.73
CA GLY A 465 -10.23 9.18 -11.71
C GLY A 465 -10.84 10.06 -10.60
N TYR A 466 -10.02 10.83 -9.87
CA TYR A 466 -10.49 11.69 -8.77
C TYR A 466 -11.56 12.68 -9.21
N ASN A 467 -11.36 13.34 -10.36
CA ASN A 467 -12.32 14.30 -10.92
C ASN A 467 -13.53 13.61 -11.56
N ALA A 468 -13.39 12.35 -11.97
CA ALA A 468 -14.46 11.55 -12.57
C ALA A 468 -15.42 10.95 -11.53
N SER A 469 -14.93 10.71 -10.31
CA SER A 469 -15.70 10.11 -9.22
C SER A 469 -16.97 10.91 -8.91
N GLY A 470 -18.12 10.25 -8.84
CA GLY A 470 -19.42 10.88 -8.60
C GLY A 470 -20.02 11.62 -9.79
N VAL A 471 -19.32 11.71 -10.93
CA VAL A 471 -19.82 12.36 -12.15
C VAL A 471 -20.43 11.32 -13.07
N THR A 472 -21.74 11.10 -12.98
CA THR A 472 -22.44 9.98 -13.65
C THR A 472 -22.31 9.96 -15.18
N THR A 473 -21.98 11.08 -15.82
CA THR A 473 -21.75 11.19 -17.27
C THR A 473 -20.30 10.89 -17.67
N ASN A 474 -19.37 10.80 -16.72
CA ASN A 474 -17.98 10.52 -16.98
C ASN A 474 -17.77 8.99 -17.14
N PRO A 475 -17.12 8.51 -18.21
CA PRO A 475 -16.90 7.07 -18.42
C PRO A 475 -16.02 6.41 -17.36
N PHE A 476 -15.20 7.18 -16.64
CA PHE A 476 -14.33 6.70 -15.55
C PHE A 476 -14.97 6.88 -14.16
N ASN A 477 -16.25 7.20 -14.09
CA ASN A 477 -16.95 7.26 -12.81
C ASN A 477 -16.93 5.89 -12.12
N GLY A 478 -16.33 5.83 -10.92
CA GLY A 478 -16.17 4.61 -10.14
C GLY A 478 -14.82 3.92 -10.30
N SER A 479 -13.89 4.44 -11.11
CA SER A 479 -12.52 3.91 -11.18
C SER A 479 -11.64 4.34 -10.00
N TYR A 480 -11.93 5.51 -9.40
CA TYR A 480 -11.14 6.04 -8.28
C TYR A 480 -11.09 5.08 -7.09
N CYS A 481 -9.87 4.73 -6.65
CA CYS A 481 -9.70 3.98 -5.40
C CYS A 481 -9.91 4.88 -4.17
N ASN A 482 -11.12 4.87 -3.62
CA ASN A 482 -11.47 5.65 -2.44
C ASN A 482 -10.84 5.12 -1.14
N ILE A 483 -10.62 3.82 -1.03
CA ILE A 483 -9.99 3.23 0.16
C ILE A 483 -8.48 3.53 0.25
N CYS A 484 -7.89 4.00 -0.84
CA CYS A 484 -6.45 4.22 -0.97
C CYS A 484 -5.99 5.62 -0.52
N ASN A 485 -6.90 6.58 -0.38
CA ASN A 485 -6.56 7.95 -0.01
C ASN A 485 -6.70 8.16 1.51
N PRO A 486 -5.61 8.17 2.29
CA PRO A 486 -5.70 8.28 3.74
C PRO A 486 -6.24 9.65 4.20
N PHE A 487 -6.19 10.68 3.35
CA PHE A 487 -6.65 12.02 3.72
C PHE A 487 -8.18 12.12 3.75
N GLU A 488 -8.91 11.25 3.04
CA GLU A 488 -10.39 11.23 2.98
C GLU A 488 -11.07 10.77 4.27
N TYR A 489 -10.29 10.35 5.27
CA TYR A 489 -10.77 9.98 6.59
C TYR A 489 -10.76 11.17 7.56
N GLN A 490 -9.98 12.21 7.27
CA GLN A 490 -9.75 13.29 8.23
C GLN A 490 -10.92 14.25 8.33
N LEU A 491 -11.21 14.72 9.54
CA LEU A 491 -12.26 15.70 9.81
C LEU A 491 -12.09 17.00 8.99
N ASN A 492 -10.85 17.43 8.73
CA ASN A 492 -10.53 18.63 7.97
C ASN A 492 -10.47 18.42 6.45
N TYR A 493 -10.75 17.22 5.93
CA TYR A 493 -10.66 16.93 4.50
C TYR A 493 -11.44 17.91 3.60
N PRO A 494 -12.70 18.28 3.90
CA PRO A 494 -13.43 19.22 3.04
C PRO A 494 -12.74 20.58 2.88
N ALA A 495 -12.01 21.02 3.92
CA ALA A 495 -11.27 22.28 3.90
C ALA A 495 -9.91 22.15 3.19
N MET A 496 -9.22 21.01 3.32
CA MET A 496 -7.88 20.80 2.73
C MET A 496 -7.94 20.40 1.24
N ARG A 497 -9.07 19.83 0.78
CA ARG A 497 -9.21 19.23 -0.55
C ARG A 497 -8.83 20.18 -1.68
N ALA A 498 -9.33 21.41 -1.63
CA ALA A 498 -9.16 22.38 -2.71
C ALA A 498 -7.68 22.69 -3.00
N ASP A 499 -6.82 22.59 -1.99
CA ASP A 499 -5.39 22.92 -2.12
C ASP A 499 -4.53 21.70 -2.46
N HIS A 500 -4.91 20.52 -1.98
CA HIS A 500 -4.02 19.35 -1.96
C HIS A 500 -4.49 18.14 -2.76
N MET A 501 -5.78 18.01 -3.04
CA MET A 501 -6.32 16.82 -3.73
C MET A 501 -6.48 17.12 -5.22
N ARG A 502 -5.88 16.28 -6.06
CA ARG A 502 -5.81 16.48 -7.50
C ARG A 502 -6.08 15.18 -8.23
N ASP A 503 -6.49 15.33 -9.49
CA ASP A 503 -6.53 14.20 -10.40
C ASP A 503 -5.13 13.92 -10.92
N VAL A 504 -4.85 12.68 -11.31
CA VAL A 504 -3.54 12.32 -11.86
C VAL A 504 -3.18 13.11 -13.12
N THR A 505 -4.17 13.58 -13.88
CA THR A 505 -3.92 14.48 -15.02
C THR A 505 -3.26 15.80 -14.64
N ASP A 506 -3.51 16.29 -13.42
CA ASP A 506 -2.85 17.49 -12.90
C ASP A 506 -1.37 17.22 -12.60
N LEU A 507 -0.98 15.99 -12.22
CA LEU A 507 0.43 15.62 -12.05
C LEU A 507 1.18 15.75 -13.37
N PHE A 508 0.60 15.26 -14.46
CA PHE A 508 1.23 15.34 -15.78
C PHE A 508 1.41 16.78 -16.24
N THR A 509 0.45 17.65 -15.90
CA THR A 509 0.55 19.10 -16.13
C THR A 509 1.68 19.69 -15.28
N ASP A 510 1.73 19.35 -14.00
CA ASP A 510 2.78 19.84 -13.08
C ASP A 510 4.19 19.41 -13.51
N LEU A 511 4.36 18.16 -13.94
CA LEU A 511 5.62 17.64 -14.47
C LEU A 511 6.07 18.39 -15.73
N LYS A 512 5.16 18.61 -16.69
CA LYS A 512 5.45 19.34 -17.94
C LYS A 512 5.78 20.81 -17.71
N ASN A 513 5.10 21.44 -16.75
CA ASN A 513 5.22 22.87 -16.49
C ASN A 513 6.32 23.24 -15.49
N GLY A 514 6.96 22.26 -14.84
CA GLY A 514 7.96 22.56 -13.80
C GLY A 514 7.36 23.05 -12.48
N THR A 515 6.11 22.68 -12.19
CA THR A 515 5.31 23.15 -11.05
C THR A 515 4.99 22.05 -10.04
N LEU A 516 5.76 20.95 -10.05
CA LEU A 516 5.63 19.86 -9.11
C LEU A 516 5.76 20.37 -7.65
N PRO A 517 4.91 19.92 -6.70
CA PRO A 517 5.08 20.26 -5.29
C PRO A 517 6.31 19.54 -4.70
N ALA A 518 6.68 19.88 -3.47
CA ALA A 518 7.81 19.23 -2.80
C ALA A 518 7.50 17.75 -2.48
N VAL A 519 6.24 17.41 -2.20
CA VAL A 519 5.80 16.04 -1.91
C VAL A 519 4.55 15.69 -2.74
N SER A 520 4.65 14.63 -3.52
CA SER A 520 3.60 14.13 -4.41
C SER A 520 3.30 12.67 -4.08
N TYR A 521 2.09 12.39 -3.58
CA TYR A 521 1.57 11.04 -3.49
C TYR A 521 0.78 10.74 -4.76
N VAL A 522 1.02 9.60 -5.39
CA VAL A 522 0.41 9.23 -6.67
C VAL A 522 -0.18 7.84 -6.57
N LYS A 523 -1.49 7.76 -6.80
CA LYS A 523 -2.24 6.51 -6.77
C LYS A 523 -3.01 6.40 -8.09
N PRO A 524 -2.72 5.38 -8.94
CA PRO A 524 -3.53 5.11 -10.12
C PRO A 524 -4.98 4.81 -9.72
N ASP A 525 -5.86 4.79 -10.72
CA ASP A 525 -7.21 4.26 -10.51
C ASP A 525 -7.24 2.73 -10.60
N GLY A 526 -8.40 2.14 -10.31
CA GLY A 526 -8.59 0.70 -10.24
C GLY A 526 -8.34 -0.05 -11.56
N LEU A 527 -8.21 0.65 -12.69
CA LEU A 527 -7.88 0.04 -13.98
C LEU A 527 -6.36 -0.05 -14.17
N LEU A 528 -5.58 0.77 -13.48
CA LEU A 528 -4.15 0.99 -13.75
C LEU A 528 -3.21 0.64 -12.60
N ASP A 529 -3.74 0.30 -11.43
CA ASP A 529 -2.97 0.10 -10.21
C ASP A 529 -2.24 -1.25 -10.12
N GLY A 530 -2.52 -2.18 -11.02
CA GLY A 530 -1.93 -3.52 -11.03
C GLY A 530 -2.64 -4.55 -10.15
N HIS A 531 -3.72 -4.15 -9.46
CA HIS A 531 -4.58 -5.07 -8.68
C HIS A 531 -5.08 -6.19 -9.60
N PRO A 532 -4.98 -7.47 -9.21
CA PRO A 532 -5.53 -8.55 -10.01
C PRO A 532 -7.04 -8.37 -10.28
N ALA A 533 -7.56 -8.98 -11.34
CA ALA A 533 -8.95 -8.88 -11.84
C ALA A 533 -9.39 -7.50 -12.36
N SER A 534 -9.17 -6.41 -11.61
CA SER A 534 -9.52 -5.04 -12.01
C SER A 534 -8.43 -4.33 -12.81
N SER A 535 -7.18 -4.78 -12.70
CA SER A 535 -6.03 -4.27 -13.44
C SER A 535 -5.06 -5.42 -13.77
N LYS A 536 -3.89 -5.04 -14.29
CA LYS A 536 -2.78 -5.93 -14.64
C LYS A 536 -1.47 -5.14 -14.62
N PHE A 537 -0.36 -5.84 -14.43
CA PHE A 537 0.88 -5.19 -14.01
C PHE A 537 1.62 -4.46 -15.13
N ASP A 538 1.39 -4.84 -16.39
CA ASP A 538 1.80 -4.09 -17.58
C ASP A 538 1.12 -2.71 -17.68
N LEU A 539 -0.14 -2.58 -17.25
CA LEU A 539 -0.82 -1.27 -17.15
C LEU A 539 -0.17 -0.39 -16.08
N PHE A 540 0.15 -0.96 -14.91
CA PHE A 540 0.85 -0.23 -13.84
C PHE A 540 2.27 0.18 -14.26
N GLU A 541 2.99 -0.69 -14.98
CA GLU A 541 4.28 -0.37 -15.57
C GLU A 541 4.19 0.76 -16.59
N ALA A 542 3.19 0.73 -17.48
CA ALA A 542 2.96 1.79 -18.47
C ALA A 542 2.61 3.14 -17.80
N PHE A 543 1.75 3.11 -16.77
CA PHE A 543 1.43 4.29 -15.96
C PHE A 543 2.67 4.88 -15.28
N THR A 544 3.47 4.03 -14.62
CA THR A 544 4.70 4.44 -13.94
C THR A 544 5.73 5.00 -14.94
N LYS A 545 5.86 4.35 -16.09
CA LYS A 545 6.75 4.79 -17.17
C LYS A 545 6.36 6.18 -17.68
N ASN A 546 5.08 6.43 -17.91
CA ASN A 546 4.59 7.74 -18.34
C ASN A 546 5.00 8.85 -17.37
N ILE A 547 4.87 8.64 -16.05
CA ILE A 547 5.30 9.61 -15.03
C ILE A 547 6.81 9.86 -15.10
N ILE A 548 7.61 8.80 -15.19
CA ILE A 548 9.08 8.91 -15.21
C ILE A 548 9.55 9.62 -16.48
N GLU A 549 8.99 9.29 -17.65
CA GLU A 549 9.34 9.94 -18.92
C GLU A 549 8.94 11.42 -18.93
N LEU A 550 7.78 11.77 -18.36
CA LEU A 550 7.37 13.17 -18.18
C LEU A 550 8.30 13.92 -17.23
N ALA A 551 8.72 13.31 -16.12
CA ALA A 551 9.69 13.90 -15.21
C ALA A 551 11.05 14.12 -15.92
N GLN A 552 11.52 13.14 -16.68
CA GLN A 552 12.77 13.23 -17.45
C GLN A 552 12.73 14.27 -18.57
N SER A 553 11.54 14.60 -19.09
CA SER A 553 11.38 15.64 -20.12
C SER A 553 11.74 17.04 -19.62
N ASN A 554 11.77 17.25 -18.30
CA ASN A 554 12.24 18.47 -17.65
C ASN A 554 13.53 18.20 -16.86
N LYS A 555 14.68 18.53 -17.46
CA LYS A 555 16.00 18.21 -16.91
C LYS A 555 16.24 18.81 -15.52
N GLU A 556 15.86 20.06 -15.29
CA GLU A 556 16.09 20.76 -14.01
C GLU A 556 15.28 20.12 -12.88
N GLN A 557 14.01 19.80 -13.16
CA GLN A 557 13.17 19.10 -12.19
C GLN A 557 13.65 17.65 -11.97
N TRP A 558 14.06 16.94 -13.02
CA TRP A 558 14.59 15.58 -12.91
C TRP A 558 15.82 15.49 -12.00
N GLU A 559 16.77 16.43 -12.13
CA GLU A 559 18.00 16.47 -11.32
C GLU A 559 17.74 16.70 -9.81
N SER A 560 16.54 17.18 -9.46
CA SER A 560 16.11 17.47 -8.09
C SER A 560 14.92 16.63 -7.62
N THR A 561 14.55 15.57 -8.33
CA THR A 561 13.41 14.70 -7.97
C THR A 561 13.87 13.30 -7.55
N ALA A 562 13.30 12.79 -6.45
CA ALA A 562 13.36 11.37 -6.10
C ALA A 562 11.99 10.72 -6.33
N ILE A 563 11.97 9.57 -7.02
CA ILE A 563 10.75 8.81 -7.30
C ILE A 563 10.83 7.45 -6.61
N PHE A 564 9.82 7.14 -5.79
CA PHE A 564 9.63 5.85 -5.16
C PHE A 564 8.47 5.14 -5.86
N VAL A 565 8.68 3.88 -6.24
CA VAL A 565 7.63 3.02 -6.79
C VAL A 565 7.46 1.86 -5.82
N THR A 566 6.24 1.69 -5.33
CA THR A 566 5.87 0.63 -4.39
C THR A 566 4.46 0.13 -4.70
N VAL A 567 4.08 -0.95 -4.04
CA VAL A 567 2.68 -1.34 -3.87
C VAL A 567 2.26 -1.06 -2.42
N ASP A 568 0.96 -1.10 -2.16
CA ASP A 568 0.37 -1.02 -0.83
C ASP A 568 0.69 -2.26 0.02
N GLU A 569 0.38 -3.46 -0.51
CA GLU A 569 0.48 -4.74 0.17
C GLU A 569 0.76 -5.92 -0.79
N GLY A 570 0.94 -7.12 -0.23
CA GLY A 570 1.45 -8.31 -0.94
C GLY A 570 0.42 -9.10 -1.77
N GLY A 571 -0.86 -8.75 -1.71
CA GLY A 571 -1.97 -9.42 -2.36
C GLY A 571 -2.32 -10.77 -1.74
N GLY A 572 -1.71 -11.16 -0.61
CA GLY A 572 -1.80 -12.54 -0.09
C GLY A 572 -0.94 -13.54 -0.86
N VAL A 573 -0.06 -13.07 -1.75
CA VAL A 573 0.88 -13.89 -2.52
C VAL A 573 2.17 -14.11 -1.74
N THR A 574 2.79 -15.28 -1.90
CA THR A 574 4.01 -15.66 -1.16
C THR A 574 5.26 -14.90 -1.59
N SER A 575 6.28 -14.92 -0.74
CA SER A 575 7.62 -14.35 -1.00
C SER A 575 8.73 -15.27 -0.44
N ALA A 576 9.94 -15.20 -0.96
CA ALA A 576 11.14 -15.87 -0.49
C ALA A 576 11.58 -15.33 0.88
N THR A 577 11.45 -14.03 1.16
CA THR A 577 11.66 -13.48 2.52
C THR A 577 10.66 -14.09 3.50
N SER A 578 9.44 -14.38 3.02
CA SER A 578 8.42 -15.15 3.71
C SER A 578 8.85 -16.63 3.90
N ILE A 579 9.50 -17.27 2.93
CA ILE A 579 9.89 -18.69 3.01
C ILE A 579 11.19 -18.92 3.80
N THR A 580 12.15 -17.99 3.76
CA THR A 580 13.49 -18.19 4.33
C THR A 580 13.87 -17.25 5.45
N SER A 581 13.01 -16.27 5.81
CA SER A 581 13.04 -15.43 7.03
C SER A 581 14.42 -15.01 7.54
N THR A 582 15.36 -14.84 6.61
CA THR A 582 16.74 -14.52 6.94
C THR A 582 16.83 -13.00 7.05
N LEU A 583 16.61 -12.47 8.26
CA LEU A 583 16.95 -11.09 8.59
C LEU A 583 18.45 -10.90 8.32
N ARG A 584 18.81 -10.03 7.36
CA ARG A 584 20.20 -9.63 7.15
C ARG A 584 20.67 -8.86 8.40
N SER A 585 21.70 -9.38 9.07
CA SER A 585 22.46 -8.66 10.10
C SER A 585 23.42 -7.66 9.50
#